data_AF-A0A959NEA4-F1
#
_entry.id   AF-A0A959NEA4-F1
#
_cell.length_a   1.000
_cell.length_b   1.000
_cell.length_c   1.000
_cell.angle_alpha   90.00
_cell.angle_beta   90.00
_cell.angle_gamma   90.00
#
_symmetry.space_group_name_H-M   'P 1'
#
loop_
_entity.id
_entity.type
_entity.pdbx_description
1 polymer ?
#
loop_
_entity_poly.entity_id
_entity_poly.type
_entity_poly.pdbx_seq_one_letter_code
_entity_poly.pdbx_strand_id
1 'polypeptide(L)'
;AEVDCSRAYYCLQTRQYATTDNQVNKLKKFNASSIWLTENTEQNGVIDTNYQRIQFHIEKVMRSQTDSNTYIIVGKSKVKNNICRFTGT
;
A
#
# COMPACT_ATOMS: atom_id res chain seq x y z
N ALA A 1 25.30 8.61 18.19
CA ALA A 1 23.92 8.10 18.28
C ALA A 1 23.19 8.51 17.02
N GLU A 2 22.66 7.56 16.26
CA GLU A 2 21.91 7.84 15.04
C GLU A 2 20.55 8.43 15.41
N VAL A 3 20.16 9.54 14.77
CA VAL A 3 18.89 10.21 15.06
C VAL A 3 17.77 9.44 14.37
N ASP A 4 16.88 8.84 15.15
CA ASP A 4 15.69 8.17 14.63
C ASP A 4 14.63 9.19 14.19
N CYS A 5 14.65 9.51 12.89
CA CYS A 5 13.66 10.39 12.27
C CYS A 5 12.37 9.65 11.84
N SER A 6 12.27 8.34 12.05
CA SER A 6 11.13 7.54 11.54
C SER A 6 9.81 8.02 12.11
N ARG A 7 9.76 8.30 13.42
CA ARG A 7 8.57 8.79 14.10
C ARG A 7 8.10 10.14 13.57
N ALA A 8 9.03 11.08 13.34
CA ALA A 8 8.71 12.39 12.78
C ALA A 8 8.18 12.26 11.34
N TYR A 9 8.79 11.39 10.54
CA TYR A 9 8.34 11.08 9.18
C TYR A 9 6.91 10.52 9.17
N TYR A 10 6.60 9.53 10.01
CA TYR A 10 5.24 8.97 10.14
C TYR A 10 4.22 10.03 10.60
N CYS A 11 4.58 10.90 11.55
CA CYS A 11 3.71 11.99 11.99
C CYS A 11 3.45 13.03 10.89
N LEU A 12 4.44 13.33 10.05
CA LEU A 12 4.26 14.29 8.95
C LEU A 12 3.35 13.75 7.85
N GLN A 13 3.48 12.46 7.48
CA GLN A 13 2.55 11.84 6.54
C GLN A 13 1.12 11.84 7.08
N THR A 14 0.90 11.47 8.35
CA THR A 14 -0.45 11.33 8.91
C THR A 14 -1.16 12.66 9.16
N ARG A 15 -0.44 13.74 9.50
CA ARG A 15 -1.03 15.07 9.76
C ARG A 15 -1.60 15.76 8.52
N GLN A 16 -1.09 15.48 7.32
CA GLN A 16 -1.54 16.14 6.09
C GLN A 16 -2.96 15.72 5.64
N TYR A 17 -3.50 14.61 6.17
CA TYR A 17 -4.79 14.06 5.75
C TYR A 17 -5.95 14.35 6.72
N ALA A 18 -5.73 15.12 7.79
CA ALA A 18 -6.69 15.26 8.89
C ALA A 18 -7.86 16.22 8.63
N THR A 19 -7.91 16.90 7.47
CA THR A 19 -8.98 17.86 7.18
C THR A 19 -9.37 17.84 5.72
N THR A 20 -10.46 17.15 5.40
CA THR A 20 -11.37 17.44 4.27
C THR A 20 -12.58 16.50 4.37
N ASP A 21 -13.74 17.02 3.95
CA ASP A 21 -14.97 16.26 3.81
C ASP A 21 -14.73 14.95 3.02
N ASN A 22 -15.32 13.82 3.46
CA ASN A 22 -15.04 12.50 2.90
C ASN A 22 -15.61 12.37 1.48
N GLN A 23 -14.73 12.42 0.47
CA GLN A 23 -15.12 12.35 -0.94
C GLN A 23 -15.28 10.92 -1.49
N VAL A 24 -15.28 9.88 -0.65
CA VAL A 24 -15.26 8.47 -1.12
C VAL A 24 -16.41 8.18 -2.07
N ASN A 25 -17.61 8.71 -1.81
CA ASN A 25 -18.79 8.50 -2.66
C ASN A 25 -18.61 9.08 -4.07
N LYS A 26 -17.89 10.21 -4.22
CA LYS A 26 -17.59 10.79 -5.54
C LYS A 26 -16.58 9.95 -6.32
N LEU A 27 -15.69 9.27 -5.60
CA LEU A 27 -14.63 8.45 -6.17
C LEU A 27 -15.09 7.02 -6.50
N LYS A 28 -16.13 6.51 -5.83
CA LYS A 28 -16.73 5.18 -6.09
C LYS A 28 -17.09 4.93 -7.55
N LYS A 29 -17.35 5.96 -8.37
CA LYS A 29 -17.63 5.72 -9.80
C LYS A 29 -16.40 5.30 -10.60
N PHE A 30 -15.19 5.63 -10.12
CA PHE A 30 -13.95 5.30 -10.81
C PHE A 30 -13.44 3.93 -10.39
N ASN A 31 -12.90 3.19 -11.35
CA ASN A 31 -12.20 1.94 -11.07
C ASN A 31 -10.72 2.25 -10.86
N ALA A 32 -10.25 2.12 -9.62
CA ALA A 32 -8.86 2.40 -9.25
C ALA A 32 -7.95 1.17 -9.41
N SER A 33 -8.40 0.06 -10.02
CA SER A 33 -7.60 -1.18 -10.06
C SER A 33 -6.21 -0.98 -10.69
N SER A 34 -6.11 -0.13 -11.72
CA SER A 34 -4.86 0.08 -12.45
C SER A 34 -3.78 0.81 -11.64
N ILE A 35 -4.16 1.74 -10.74
CA ILE A 35 -3.18 2.54 -9.99
C ILE A 35 -2.43 1.73 -8.93
N TRP A 36 -2.93 0.55 -8.59
CA TRP A 36 -2.34 -0.35 -7.60
C TRP A 36 -1.35 -1.35 -8.21
N LEU A 37 -1.37 -1.54 -9.54
CA LEU A 37 -0.48 -2.48 -10.21
C LEU A 37 0.96 -1.98 -10.12
N THR A 38 1.88 -2.90 -9.80
CA THR A 38 3.28 -2.54 -9.50
C THR A 38 4.15 -2.40 -10.75
N GLU A 39 3.62 -2.60 -11.96
CA GLU A 39 4.33 -2.54 -13.26
C GLU A 39 5.86 -2.73 -13.15
N ASN A 40 6.64 -1.67 -13.40
CA ASN A 40 8.11 -1.64 -13.25
C ASN A 40 8.57 -0.98 -11.93
N THR A 41 7.67 -0.63 -11.03
CA THR A 41 7.92 0.18 -9.84
C THR A 41 7.62 -0.59 -8.56
N GLU A 42 8.64 -1.15 -7.91
CA GLU A 42 8.45 -1.89 -6.65
C GLU A 42 7.97 -1.00 -5.49
N GLN A 43 6.88 -1.38 -4.84
CA GLN A 43 6.42 -0.73 -3.60
C GLN A 43 7.25 -1.27 -2.43
N ASN A 44 8.00 -0.40 -1.76
CA ASN A 44 8.88 -0.78 -0.66
C ASN A 44 8.37 -0.20 0.66
N GLY A 45 8.32 -1.05 1.70
CA GLY A 45 8.05 -0.67 3.07
C GLY A 45 9.24 -0.98 3.99
N VAL A 46 9.25 -0.38 5.18
CA VAL A 46 10.21 -0.66 6.25
C VAL A 46 9.52 -1.51 7.30
N ILE A 47 10.15 -2.63 7.69
CA ILE A 47 9.58 -3.57 8.68
C ILE A 47 10.13 -3.28 10.08
N ASP A 48 11.39 -2.84 10.18
CA ASP A 48 12.11 -2.72 11.44
C ASP A 48 13.25 -1.69 11.32
N THR A 49 13.74 -1.19 12.46
CA THR A 49 14.87 -0.24 12.57
C THR A 49 16.18 -0.85 12.10
N ASN A 50 16.25 -2.17 11.93
CA ASN A 50 17.37 -2.88 11.32
C ASN A 50 17.43 -2.77 9.78
N TYR A 51 16.84 -1.72 9.19
CA TYR A 51 16.76 -1.46 7.75
C TYR A 51 16.16 -2.61 6.93
N GLN A 52 15.40 -3.51 7.55
CA GLN A 52 14.74 -4.58 6.83
C GLN A 52 13.60 -3.99 6.00
N ARG A 53 13.67 -4.20 4.68
CA ARG A 53 12.66 -3.75 3.74
C ARG A 53 11.76 -4.90 3.33
N ILE A 54 10.46 -4.63 3.27
CA ILE A 54 9.49 -5.46 2.58
C ILE A 54 9.27 -4.88 1.20
N GLN A 55 9.34 -5.72 0.18
CA GLN A 55 8.99 -5.35 -1.19
C GLN A 55 7.66 -5.99 -1.52
N PHE A 56 6.75 -5.26 -2.16
CA PHE A 56 5.49 -5.77 -2.67
C PHE A 56 5.47 -5.67 -4.19
N HIS A 57 5.00 -6.74 -4.83
CA HIS A 57 4.66 -6.77 -6.24
C HIS A 57 3.22 -7.23 -6.38
N ILE A 58 2.34 -6.30 -6.76
CA ILE A 58 0.92 -6.51 -7.00
C ILE A 58 0.75 -6.90 -8.47
N GLU A 59 0.42 -8.16 -8.69
CA GLU A 59 0.27 -8.77 -10.01
C GLU A 59 -1.15 -8.56 -10.56
N LYS A 60 -2.14 -8.55 -9.66
CA LYS A 60 -3.55 -8.45 -10.06
C LYS A 60 -4.33 -7.70 -9.01
N VAL A 61 -5.19 -6.82 -9.51
CA VAL A 61 -6.20 -6.13 -8.70
C VAL A 61 -7.55 -6.33 -9.37
N MET A 62 -8.52 -6.81 -8.59
CA MET A 62 -9.88 -7.01 -9.04
C MET A 62 -10.82 -6.24 -8.13
N ARG A 63 -11.57 -5.30 -8.68
CA ARG A 63 -12.66 -4.67 -7.94
C ARG A 63 -13.73 -5.70 -7.59
N SER A 64 -14.21 -5.69 -6.35
CA SER A 64 -15.32 -6.55 -5.95
C SER A 64 -16.59 -6.18 -6.70
N GLN A 65 -17.36 -7.21 -7.07
CA GLN A 65 -18.67 -7.04 -7.72
C GLN A 65 -19.77 -6.71 -6.71
N THR A 66 -19.56 -7.03 -5.42
CA THR A 66 -20.55 -6.83 -4.35
C THR A 66 -20.32 -5.52 -3.57
N ASP A 67 -19.07 -5.07 -3.45
CA ASP A 67 -18.73 -3.79 -2.85
C ASP A 67 -17.71 -3.03 -3.70
N SER A 68 -18.18 -1.93 -4.28
CA SER A 68 -17.41 -1.08 -5.16
C SER A 68 -16.20 -0.42 -4.48
N ASN A 69 -16.12 -0.40 -3.14
CA ASN A 69 -14.96 0.10 -2.40
C ASN A 69 -13.89 -0.95 -2.13
N THR A 70 -14.23 -2.23 -2.31
CA THR A 70 -13.36 -3.34 -1.93
C THR A 70 -12.62 -3.86 -3.17
N TYR A 71 -11.34 -4.15 -3.02
CA TYR A 71 -10.49 -4.67 -4.08
C TYR A 71 -9.79 -5.94 -3.62
N ILE A 72 -9.86 -7.00 -4.42
CA ILE A 72 -9.10 -8.21 -4.19
C ILE A 72 -7.72 -8.01 -4.83
N ILE A 73 -6.68 -8.10 -4.01
CA ILE A 73 -5.29 -7.94 -4.39
C ILE A 73 -4.62 -9.30 -4.40
N VAL A 74 -3.91 -9.63 -5.48
CA VAL A 74 -3.05 -10.80 -5.59
C VAL A 74 -1.64 -10.32 -5.92
N GLY A 75 -0.66 -10.84 -5.19
CA GLY A 75 0.72 -10.43 -5.39
C GLY A 75 1.74 -11.29 -4.66
N LYS A 76 2.96 -10.77 -4.62
CA LYS A 76 4.11 -11.35 -3.95
C LYS A 76 4.74 -10.33 -3.01
N SER A 77 5.14 -10.77 -1.82
CA SER A 77 5.96 -10.01 -0.91
C SER A 77 7.35 -10.60 -0.84
N LYS A 78 8.37 -9.78 -0.65
CA LYS A 78 9.75 -10.22 -0.45
C LYS A 78 10.35 -9.55 0.78
N VAL A 79 10.93 -10.36 1.66
CA VAL A 79 11.76 -9.91 2.78
C VAL A 79 13.07 -10.66 2.71
N LYS A 80 14.18 -9.94 2.53
CA LYS A 80 15.49 -10.54 2.22
C LYS A 80 15.37 -11.45 0.98
N ASN A 81 15.61 -12.76 1.14
CA ASN A 81 15.52 -13.75 0.07
C ASN A 81 14.23 -14.59 0.13
N ASN A 82 13.33 -14.31 1.09
CA ASN A 82 12.08 -15.04 1.21
C ASN A 82 10.99 -14.33 0.39
N ILE A 83 10.42 -15.04 -0.58
CA ILE A 83 9.33 -14.58 -1.43
C ILE A 83 8.08 -15.38 -1.07
N CYS A 84 7.01 -14.68 -0.69
CA CYS A 84 5.72 -15.28 -0.37
C CYS A 84 4.65 -14.73 -1.32
N ARG A 85 3.70 -15.57 -1.73
CA ARG A 85 2.49 -15.13 -2.42
C ARG A 85 1.45 -14.71 -1.40
N PHE A 86 0.65 -13.72 -1.74
CA PHE A 86 -0.47 -13.28 -0.91
C PHE A 86 -1.71 -13.00 -1.75
N THR A 87 -2.86 -13.14 -1.10
CA THR A 87 -4.17 -12.71 -1.59
C THR A 87 -4.91 -12.04 -0.43
N GLY A 88 -5.49 -10.86 -0.65
CA GLY A 88 -6.18 -10.10 0.39
C GLY A 88 -7.22 -9.12 -0.18
N THR A 89 -7.91 -8.42 0.71
CA THR A 89 -8.95 -7.41 0.42
C THR A 89 -8.67 -6.09 1.12
#